data_AF-A0A849D6U7-F1
#
_entry.id   AF-A0A849D6U7-F1
#
_cell.length_a   1.000
_cell.length_b   1.000
_cell.length_c   1.000
_cell.angle_alpha   90.00
_cell.angle_beta   90.00
_cell.angle_gamma   90.00
#
_symmetry.space_group_name_H-M   'P 1'
#
loop_
_entity.id
_entity.type
_entity.pdbx_description
1 polymer ?
#
loop_
_entity_poly.entity_id
_entity_poly.type
_entity_poly.pdbx_seq_one_letter_code
_entity_poly.pdbx_strand_id
1 'polypeptide(L)'
;MDKIRKEQVSQEVFDLYDEYAHNRINRRQFIDKLSTYAIGGLTVASLLSFISPNYVDKIQVGQDDARLKSEFITYDSPKGGGTIKGLLSRPAEAKGKLPGIVVVHENRGLNP
;
A
#
# COMPACT_ATOMS: atom_id res chain seq x y z
N MET A 1 -10.39 -22.18 -5.65
CA MET A 1 -8.94 -22.15 -5.90
C MET A 1 -8.25 -22.11 -4.55
N ASP A 2 -7.27 -22.97 -4.32
CA ASP A 2 -6.52 -22.97 -3.08
C ASP A 2 -5.79 -21.63 -2.90
N LYS A 3 -5.82 -21.12 -1.68
CA LYS A 3 -5.21 -19.84 -1.34
C LYS A 3 -3.69 -20.01 -1.30
N ILE A 4 -2.98 -19.32 -2.19
CA ILE A 4 -1.51 -19.28 -2.17
C ILE A 4 -1.05 -18.74 -0.81
N ARG A 5 -0.07 -19.43 -0.21
CA ARG A 5 0.60 -18.98 1.00
C ARG A 5 2.01 -18.50 0.67
N LYS A 6 2.56 -17.64 1.53
CA LYS A 6 3.87 -17.02 1.32
C LYS A 6 4.98 -18.06 1.16
N GLU A 7 4.90 -19.18 1.89
CA GLU A 7 5.91 -20.25 1.86
C GLU A 7 5.95 -21.01 0.53
N GLN A 8 4.93 -20.84 -0.32
CA GLN A 8 4.85 -21.44 -1.64
C GLN A 8 5.41 -20.52 -2.75
N VAL A 9 5.77 -19.27 -2.41
CA VAL A 9 6.24 -18.27 -3.36
C VAL A 9 7.70 -17.96 -3.08
N SER A 10 8.54 -18.08 -4.10
CA SER A 10 9.98 -17.79 -4.02
C SER A 10 10.24 -16.32 -3.71
N GLN A 11 11.33 -16.03 -3.00
CA GLN A 11 11.72 -14.65 -2.68
C GLN A 11 11.92 -13.80 -3.94
N GLU A 12 12.48 -14.40 -4.99
CA GLU A 12 12.74 -13.74 -6.27
C GLU A 12 11.47 -13.23 -6.97
N VAL A 13 10.30 -13.77 -6.64
CA VAL A 13 9.01 -13.25 -7.13
C VAL A 13 8.71 -11.87 -6.53
N PHE A 14 9.05 -11.68 -5.24
CA PHE A 14 8.91 -10.38 -4.58
C PHE A 14 9.95 -9.38 -5.09
N ASP A 15 11.18 -9.83 -5.31
CA ASP A 15 12.25 -8.99 -5.87
C ASP A 15 11.90 -8.57 -7.31
N LEU A 16 11.31 -9.46 -8.09
CA LEU A 16 10.80 -9.17 -9.42
C LEU A 16 9.66 -8.14 -9.41
N TYR A 17 8.75 -8.22 -8.43
CA TYR A 17 7.72 -7.20 -8.23
C TYR A 17 8.34 -5.85 -7.82
N ASP A 18 9.36 -5.85 -6.97
CA ASP A 18 10.11 -4.63 -6.59
C ASP A 18 10.73 -3.95 -7.81
N GLU A 19 11.38 -4.71 -8.70
CA GLU A 19 11.91 -4.19 -9.97
C GLU A 19 10.82 -3.52 -10.82
N TYR A 20 9.65 -4.16 -10.91
CA TYR A 20 8.52 -3.64 -11.66
C TYR A 20 7.93 -2.37 -11.02
N ALA A 21 7.67 -2.39 -9.71
CA ALA A 21 7.11 -1.27 -8.94
C ALA A 21 8.03 -0.04 -8.92
N HIS A 22 9.34 -0.25 -9.08
CA HIS A 22 10.34 0.81 -9.21
C HIS A 22 10.70 1.16 -10.66
N ASN A 23 9.90 0.73 -11.64
CA ASN A 23 10.07 1.01 -13.07
C ASN A 23 11.44 0.57 -13.64
N ARG A 24 12.13 -0.39 -13.00
CA ARG A 24 13.40 -0.95 -13.51
C ARG A 24 13.16 -1.90 -14.68
N ILE A 25 11.99 -2.54 -14.71
CA ILE A 25 11.51 -3.35 -15.82
C ILE A 25 10.11 -2.92 -16.24
N ASN A 26 9.78 -3.13 -17.51
CA ASN A 26 8.42 -2.85 -18.00
C ASN A 26 7.46 -4.02 -17.71
N ARG A 27 6.16 -3.78 -17.89
CA ARG A 27 5.10 -4.77 -17.64
C ARG A 27 5.28 -6.07 -18.42
N ARG A 28 5.76 -6.01 -19.67
CA ARG A 28 5.98 -7.21 -20.50
C ARG A 28 7.10 -8.06 -19.91
N GLN A 29 8.25 -7.43 -19.63
CA GLN A 29 9.39 -8.08 -18.98
C GLN A 29 9.00 -8.69 -17.62
N PHE A 30 8.19 -7.98 -16.85
CA PHE A 30 7.68 -8.47 -15.56
C PHE A 30 6.86 -9.75 -15.71
N ILE A 31 5.85 -9.75 -16.60
CA ILE A 31 4.99 -10.93 -16.83
C ILE A 31 5.80 -12.10 -17.43
N ASP A 32 6.70 -11.82 -18.37
CA ASP A 32 7.55 -12.84 -18.99
C ASP A 32 8.44 -13.51 -17.93
N LYS A 33 9.11 -12.74 -17.07
CA LYS A 33 9.90 -13.27 -15.95
C LYS A 33 9.03 -13.96 -14.91
N LEU A 34 7.84 -13.46 -14.60
CA LEU A 34 6.93 -14.06 -13.63
C LEU A 34 6.46 -15.45 -14.07
N SER A 35 6.37 -15.68 -15.39
CA SER A 35 5.96 -16.97 -15.96
C SER A 35 6.90 -18.13 -15.63
N THR A 36 8.18 -17.87 -15.37
CA THR A 36 9.15 -18.91 -15.01
C THR A 36 8.89 -19.48 -13.61
N TYR A 37 8.15 -18.76 -12.78
CA TYR A 37 7.77 -19.17 -11.41
C TYR A 37 6.41 -19.86 -11.34
N ALA A 38 5.69 -19.98 -12.46
CA ALA A 38 4.38 -20.64 -12.54
C ALA A 38 4.51 -22.18 -12.59
N ILE A 39 5.10 -22.76 -11.55
CA ILE A 39 5.36 -24.20 -11.41
C ILE A 39 4.48 -24.82 -10.31
N GLY A 40 4.31 -26.15 -10.34
CA GLY A 40 3.69 -26.89 -9.22
C GLY A 40 2.23 -26.53 -8.93
N GLY A 41 1.46 -26.14 -9.95
CA GLY A 41 0.05 -25.73 -9.81
C GLY A 41 -0.16 -24.24 -9.58
N LEU A 42 0.92 -23.45 -9.47
CA LEU A 42 0.86 -21.99 -9.48
C LEU A 42 0.70 -21.48 -10.92
N THR A 43 -0.23 -20.56 -11.11
CA THR A 43 -0.42 -19.86 -12.39
C THR A 43 0.14 -18.44 -12.31
N VAL A 44 0.51 -17.85 -13.46
CA VAL A 44 0.90 -16.43 -13.54
C VAL A 44 -0.16 -15.52 -12.93
N ALA A 45 -1.44 -15.78 -13.21
CA ALA A 45 -2.55 -15.00 -12.66
C ALA A 45 -2.60 -15.08 -11.13
N SER A 46 -2.41 -16.27 -10.57
CA SER A 46 -2.42 -16.48 -9.12
C SER A 46 -1.21 -15.84 -8.42
N LEU A 47 -0.01 -15.90 -9.03
CA LEU A 47 1.18 -15.22 -8.52
C LEU A 47 1.03 -13.71 -8.58
N LEU A 48 0.56 -13.19 -9.73
CA LEU A 48 0.30 -11.77 -9.92
C LEU A 48 -0.71 -11.26 -8.90
N SER A 49 -1.82 -11.98 -8.71
CA SER A 49 -2.83 -11.61 -7.71
C SER A 49 -2.31 -11.66 -6.28
N PHE A 50 -1.35 -12.54 -5.98
CA PHE A 50 -0.79 -12.69 -4.65
C PHE A 50 0.20 -11.56 -4.30
N ILE A 51 1.03 -11.14 -5.25
CA ILE A 51 2.04 -10.08 -5.05
C ILE A 51 1.49 -8.67 -5.31
N SER A 52 0.40 -8.55 -6.08
CA SER A 52 -0.20 -7.24 -6.33
C SER A 52 -0.96 -6.75 -5.10
N PRO A 53 -0.85 -5.46 -4.76
CA PRO A 53 -1.62 -4.87 -3.68
C PRO A 53 -3.11 -4.92 -4.00
N ASN A 54 -3.92 -5.35 -3.03
CA ASN A 54 -5.38 -5.40 -3.15
C ASN A 54 -6.00 -4.20 -2.43
N TYR A 55 -6.00 -3.05 -3.12
CA TYR A 55 -6.48 -1.79 -2.57
C TYR A 55 -7.99 -1.74 -2.34
N VAL A 56 -8.78 -2.57 -3.04
CA VAL A 56 -10.25 -2.48 -3.02
C VAL A 56 -10.82 -3.35 -1.92
N ASP A 57 -10.43 -4.62 -1.87
CA ASP A 57 -11.01 -5.58 -0.92
C ASP A 57 -10.44 -5.42 0.50
N LYS A 58 -9.35 -4.65 0.65
CA LYS A 58 -8.66 -4.43 1.95
C LYS A 58 -9.03 -3.12 2.64
N ILE A 59 -9.92 -2.31 2.06
CA ILE A 59 -10.41 -1.10 2.73
C ILE A 59 -11.20 -1.51 3.97
N GLN A 60 -10.67 -1.23 5.16
CA GLN A 60 -11.34 -1.52 6.42
C GLN A 60 -12.22 -0.35 6.89
N VAL A 61 -11.82 0.88 6.55
CA VAL A 61 -12.48 2.11 6.95
C VAL A 61 -12.71 2.94 5.70
N GLY A 62 -13.98 3.22 5.41
CA GLY A 62 -14.36 4.05 4.27
C GLY A 62 -13.87 5.48 4.44
N GLN A 63 -13.64 6.18 3.33
CA GLN A 63 -13.21 7.58 3.35
C GLN A 63 -14.22 8.49 4.07
N ASP A 64 -15.51 8.18 3.94
CA ASP A 64 -16.63 8.95 4.51
C ASP A 64 -17.19 8.32 5.81
N ASP A 65 -16.37 7.53 6.52
CA ASP A 65 -16.81 6.92 7.78
C ASP A 65 -17.19 7.98 8.81
N ALA A 66 -18.48 8.05 9.16
CA ALA A 66 -19.04 9.06 10.05
C ALA A 66 -18.44 9.04 11.48
N ARG A 67 -17.74 7.97 11.87
CA ARG A 67 -17.04 7.90 13.16
C ARG A 67 -15.77 8.76 13.17
N LEU A 68 -15.29 9.20 12.00
CA LEU A 68 -14.09 10.00 11.84
C LEU A 68 -14.42 11.39 11.31
N LYS A 69 -13.68 12.38 11.82
CA LYS A 69 -13.59 13.71 11.23
C LYS A 69 -12.20 13.85 10.62
N SER A 70 -12.17 13.99 9.30
CA SER A 70 -10.95 14.09 8.51
C SER A 70 -10.90 15.43 7.78
N GLU A 71 -9.83 16.18 7.95
CA GLU A 71 -9.67 17.50 7.35
C GLU A 71 -8.20 17.74 6.94
N PHE A 72 -8.01 18.45 5.83
CA PHE A 72 -6.67 18.92 5.49
C PHE A 72 -6.33 20.13 6.36
N ILE A 73 -5.25 19.99 7.12
CA ILE A 73 -4.67 21.08 7.89
C ILE A 73 -3.37 21.53 7.25
N THR A 74 -3.01 22.77 7.56
CA THR A 74 -1.72 23.36 7.19
C THR A 74 -1.01 23.80 8.45
N TYR A 75 0.28 23.53 8.56
CA TYR A 75 1.10 23.96 9.68
C TYR A 75 2.52 24.35 9.23
N ASP A 76 3.16 25.22 10.01
CA ASP A 76 4.52 25.66 9.72
C ASP A 76 5.56 24.73 10.33
N SER A 77 6.56 24.38 9.52
CA SER A 77 7.74 23.59 9.86
C SER A 77 9.00 24.44 9.58
N PRO A 78 9.32 25.41 10.45
CA PRO A 78 10.34 26.43 10.17
C PRO A 78 11.76 25.88 10.08
N LYS A 79 12.02 24.65 10.54
CA LYS A 79 13.34 24.01 10.53
C LYS A 79 13.63 23.22 9.24
N GLY A 80 13.05 23.67 8.11
CA GLY A 80 13.35 23.13 6.78
C GLY A 80 12.17 22.52 6.02
N GLY A 81 11.02 22.29 6.68
CA GLY A 81 9.83 21.74 6.01
C GLY A 81 8.93 22.79 5.37
N GLY A 82 9.14 24.08 5.67
CA GLY A 82 8.27 25.16 5.21
C GLY A 82 6.83 24.96 5.68
N THR A 83 5.87 25.34 4.86
CA THR A 83 4.45 25.11 5.12
C THR A 83 4.06 23.70 4.67
N ILE A 84 3.63 22.86 5.61
CA ILE A 84 3.24 21.47 5.34
C ILE A 84 1.72 21.36 5.35
N LYS A 85 1.19 20.64 4.36
CA LYS A 85 -0.23 20.23 4.30
C LYS A 85 -0.33 18.74 4.65
N GLY A 86 -1.22 18.40 5.57
CA GLY A 86 -1.44 17.02 6.00
C GLY A 86 -2.93 16.70 6.21
N LEU A 87 -3.28 15.43 6.08
CA LEU A 87 -4.62 14.94 6.43
C LEU A 87 -4.65 14.64 7.93
N LEU A 88 -5.42 15.41 8.70
CA LEU A 88 -5.68 15.13 10.10
C LEU A 88 -6.99 14.36 10.22
N SER A 89 -6.93 13.13 10.73
CA SER A 89 -8.11 12.31 11.02
C SER A 89 -8.21 12.05 12.51
N ARG A 90 -9.40 12.21 13.09
CA ARG A 90 -9.69 11.97 14.51
C ARG A 90 -11.09 11.42 14.73
N PRO A 91 -11.39 10.71 15.83
CA PRO A 91 -12.75 10.30 16.14
C PRO A 91 -13.68 11.52 16.24
N ALA A 92 -14.86 11.44 15.63
CA ALA A 92 -15.81 12.55 15.55
C ALA A 92 -16.24 13.07 16.94
N GLU A 93 -16.45 12.14 17.89
CA GLU A 93 -16.98 12.42 19.23
C GLU A 93 -15.91 12.50 20.34
N ALA A 94 -14.62 12.58 19.97
CA ALA A 94 -13.55 12.62 20.96
C ALA A 94 -13.60 13.89 21.84
N LYS A 95 -13.44 13.71 23.15
CA LYS A 95 -13.36 14.78 24.15
C LYS A 95 -11.98 14.80 24.80
N GLY A 96 -11.41 15.98 25.00
CA GLY A 96 -10.10 16.15 25.62
C GLY A 96 -8.92 15.88 24.68
N LYS A 97 -7.72 15.72 25.25
CA LYS A 97 -6.49 15.46 24.49
C LYS A 97 -6.41 13.99 24.09
N LEU A 98 -6.03 13.74 22.84
CA LEU A 98 -5.79 12.40 22.31
C LEU A 98 -4.29 12.14 22.12
N PRO A 99 -3.82 10.89 22.26
CA PRO A 99 -2.55 10.49 21.67
C PRO A 99 -2.62 10.64 20.13
N GLY A 100 -1.48 10.91 19.50
CA GLY A 100 -1.39 11.11 18.06
C GLY A 100 -0.38 10.17 17.42
N ILE A 101 -0.66 9.78 16.18
CA ILE A 101 0.27 9.05 15.32
C ILE A 101 0.57 9.98 14.13
N VAL A 102 1.85 10.15 13.83
CA VAL A 102 2.31 10.87 12.64
C VAL A 102 2.75 9.85 11.62
N VAL A 103 2.07 9.82 10.47
CA VAL A 103 2.45 8.98 9.33
C VAL A 103 3.08 9.87 8.28
N VAL A 104 4.34 9.59 7.94
CA VAL A 104 5.06 10.26 6.85
C VAL A 104 5.24 9.24 5.74
N HIS A 105 4.76 9.56 4.55
CA HIS A 105 4.91 8.71 3.37
C HIS A 105 5.41 9.53 2.18
N GLU A 106 6.07 8.86 1.24
CA GLU A 106 6.48 9.45 -0.04
C GLU A 106 5.28 9.63 -0.99
N ASN A 107 5.45 10.32 -2.12
CA ASN A 107 4.36 10.67 -3.05
C ASN A 107 3.84 9.47 -3.89
N ARG A 108 3.62 8.33 -3.23
CA ARG A 108 3.12 7.05 -3.77
C ARG A 108 1.83 6.58 -3.08
N GLY A 109 1.35 7.33 -2.07
CA GLY A 109 0.19 6.96 -1.26
C GLY A 109 0.50 5.96 -0.15
N LEU A 110 -0.51 5.61 0.62
CA LEU A 110 -0.45 4.55 1.64
C LEU A 110 -0.86 3.23 1.00
N ASN A 111 -0.12 2.15 1.28
CA ASN A 111 -0.51 0.81 0.90
C ASN A 111 -1.34 0.18 2.04
N PRO A 112 -2.66 -0.02 1.86
CA PRO A 112 -3.53 -0.68 2.83
C PRO A 112 -3.30 -2.20 2.89
#